data_AF-A0A3N1SWI8-F1
#
_entry.id   AF-A0A3N1SWI8-F1
#
_cell.length_a   1.000
_cell.length_b   1.000
_cell.length_c   1.000
_cell.angle_alpha   90.00
_cell.angle_beta   90.00
_cell.angle_gamma   90.00
#
_symmetry.space_group_name_H-M   'P 1'
#
loop_
_entity.id
_entity.type
_entity.pdbx_description
1 polymer ?
#
loop_
_entity_poly.entity_id
_entity_poly.type
_entity_poly.pdbx_seq_one_letter_code
_entity_poly.pdbx_strand_id
1 'polypeptide(L)'
;MRKIQKAVIPAAGLGTRFLPATKATPKEMLPVVDKPAIQYVVEEAAAAGLSDVLMITGRNKRALEDHFDRNYELESALTRKGDDERLVRVQESSELATMHYVRQGDPRGLGHAVLCAEPHVGDEPFAVLLGDDLIDPRDPLLARMTEIQEREGGSVVALMEVAPEQIHQYGCAAVEATSESDVVRVTGLVEKPEPGDAPSNLAVIGRYVLDPAVFGVLRETEPGRGGEIQLTDALQQLAVDEKLGGPVHGVVFRGRRYDTGDRGDYLRAIVRLACEREDLGPDFRTWLRGYVAAEL
;
A
#
# COMPACT_ATOMS: atom_id res chain seq x y z
N MET A 1 21.55 -8.39 10.70
CA MET A 1 20.98 -7.50 9.66
C MET A 1 20.50 -6.21 10.30
N ARG A 2 20.40 -5.11 9.55
CA ARG A 2 19.86 -3.86 10.08
C ARG A 2 18.34 -3.99 10.18
N LYS A 3 17.78 -3.57 11.31
CA LYS A 3 16.33 -3.53 11.54
C LYS A 3 15.68 -2.56 10.54
N ILE A 4 14.59 -2.96 9.91
CA ILE A 4 13.87 -2.10 8.95
C ILE A 4 13.22 -0.94 9.73
N GLN A 5 13.41 0.29 9.26
CA GLN A 5 12.86 1.50 9.88
C GLN A 5 12.07 2.38 8.92
N LYS A 6 12.29 2.21 7.61
CA LYS A 6 11.79 3.10 6.57
C LYS A 6 10.63 2.50 5.81
N ALA A 7 9.62 3.31 5.54
CA ALA A 7 8.50 2.98 4.67
C ALA A 7 8.38 4.03 3.56
N VAL A 8 8.25 3.56 2.31
CA VAL A 8 8.04 4.39 1.13
C VAL A 8 6.60 4.21 0.67
N ILE A 9 5.88 5.31 0.51
CA ILE A 9 4.47 5.32 0.10
C ILE A 9 4.33 6.09 -1.21
N PRO A 10 4.22 5.40 -2.35
CA PRO A 10 3.90 6.02 -3.63
C PRO A 10 2.47 6.55 -3.65
N ALA A 11 2.32 7.88 -3.74
CA ALA A 11 1.04 8.59 -3.79
C ALA A 11 1.01 9.65 -4.91
N ALA A 12 1.75 9.40 -6.00
CA ALA A 12 1.92 10.33 -7.10
C ALA A 12 0.93 10.16 -8.26
N GLY A 13 0.14 9.09 -8.25
CA GLY A 13 -0.81 8.77 -9.31
C GLY A 13 -1.96 9.79 -9.44
N LEU A 14 -2.49 9.91 -10.67
CA LEU A 14 -3.57 10.86 -11.01
C LEU A 14 -4.96 10.44 -10.51
N GLY A 15 -5.16 9.17 -10.14
CA GLY A 15 -6.45 8.68 -9.63
C GLY A 15 -7.59 8.75 -10.64
N THR A 16 -7.31 8.55 -11.93
CA THR A 16 -8.28 8.76 -13.03
C THR A 16 -9.56 7.92 -12.91
N ARG A 17 -9.49 6.74 -12.26
CA ARG A 17 -10.65 5.86 -12.02
C ARG A 17 -11.74 6.51 -11.15
N PHE A 18 -11.38 7.50 -10.33
CA PHE A 18 -12.28 8.19 -9.40
C PHE A 18 -12.65 9.60 -9.86
N LEU A 19 -12.39 9.96 -11.12
CA LEU A 19 -12.90 11.23 -11.65
C LEU A 19 -14.44 11.23 -11.63
N PRO A 20 -15.08 12.37 -11.28
CA PRO A 20 -14.47 13.70 -11.07
C PRO A 20 -13.98 13.97 -9.64
N ALA A 21 -14.20 13.07 -8.68
CA ALA A 21 -13.83 13.29 -7.27
C ALA A 21 -12.33 13.57 -7.11
N THR A 22 -11.49 12.87 -7.88
CA THR A 22 -10.03 13.03 -7.83
C THR A 22 -9.47 14.21 -8.61
N LYS A 23 -10.32 15.06 -9.20
CA LYS A 23 -9.87 16.25 -9.94
C LYS A 23 -9.13 17.25 -9.05
N ALA A 24 -9.55 17.35 -7.79
CA ALA A 24 -8.98 18.30 -6.81
C ALA A 24 -8.57 17.63 -5.49
N THR A 25 -8.90 16.35 -5.31
CA THR A 25 -8.58 15.58 -4.10
C THR A 25 -7.74 14.36 -4.49
N PRO A 26 -6.60 14.10 -3.83
CA PRO A 26 -5.85 12.86 -4.07
C PRO A 26 -6.73 11.62 -3.85
N LYS A 27 -6.56 10.56 -4.65
CA LYS A 27 -7.33 9.31 -4.44
C LYS A 27 -7.08 8.72 -3.05
N GLU A 28 -5.85 8.89 -2.55
CA GLU A 28 -5.41 8.38 -1.26
C GLU A 28 -6.07 9.15 -0.09
N MET A 29 -6.64 10.33 -0.36
CA MET A 29 -7.43 11.13 0.59
C MET A 29 -8.93 10.81 0.56
N LEU A 30 -9.39 9.86 -0.27
CA LEU A 30 -10.79 9.45 -0.26
C LEU A 30 -11.13 8.80 1.10
N PRO A 31 -12.21 9.23 1.76
CA PRO A 31 -12.55 8.77 3.09
C PRO A 31 -13.11 7.35 3.05
N VAL A 32 -12.46 6.45 3.78
CA VAL A 32 -13.03 5.16 4.12
C VAL A 32 -13.75 5.31 5.45
N VAL A 33 -15.06 5.50 5.36
CA VAL A 33 -15.94 5.97 6.45
C VAL A 33 -15.63 7.41 6.86
N ASP A 34 -14.66 7.63 7.75
CA ASP A 34 -14.27 8.96 8.25
C ASP A 34 -12.75 9.18 8.29
N LYS A 35 -11.97 8.17 7.91
CA LYS A 35 -10.50 8.21 7.85
C LYS A 35 -10.04 8.09 6.40
N PRO A 36 -9.13 8.95 5.90
CA PRO A 36 -8.63 8.83 4.54
C PRO A 36 -7.83 7.54 4.36
N ALA A 37 -7.91 6.92 3.19
CA ALA A 37 -7.22 5.66 2.87
C ALA A 37 -5.72 5.70 3.23
N ILE A 38 -5.03 6.81 2.94
CA ILE A 38 -3.61 6.98 3.23
C ILE A 38 -3.27 6.86 4.72
N GLN A 39 -4.17 7.27 5.62
CA GLN A 39 -3.89 7.22 7.05
C GLN A 39 -3.85 5.77 7.55
N TYR A 40 -4.72 4.89 7.03
CA TYR A 40 -4.63 3.45 7.34
C TYR A 40 -3.27 2.86 6.94
N VAL A 41 -2.71 3.30 5.82
CA VAL A 41 -1.41 2.82 5.32
C VAL A 41 -0.26 3.32 6.21
N VAL A 42 -0.30 4.58 6.66
CA VAL A 42 0.71 5.11 7.60
C VAL A 42 0.56 4.49 8.99
N GLU A 43 -0.67 4.24 9.47
CA GLU A 43 -0.94 3.51 10.71
C GLU A 43 -0.37 2.09 10.67
N GLU A 44 -0.49 1.38 9.55
CA GLU A 44 0.12 0.06 9.37
C GLU A 44 1.64 0.11 9.46
N ALA A 45 2.28 1.09 8.79
CA ALA A 45 3.72 1.28 8.86
C ALA A 45 4.18 1.57 10.29
N ALA A 46 3.51 2.50 10.98
CA ALA A 46 3.80 2.86 12.37
C ALA A 46 3.61 1.66 13.32
N ALA A 47 2.55 0.87 13.15
CA ALA A 47 2.28 -0.33 13.93
C ALA A 47 3.33 -1.43 13.73
N ALA A 48 3.95 -1.49 12.55
CA ALA A 48 5.09 -2.37 12.27
C ALA A 48 6.43 -1.81 12.79
N GLY A 49 6.44 -0.63 13.40
CA GLY A 49 7.64 0.04 13.92
C GLY A 49 8.43 0.83 12.86
N LEU A 50 7.84 1.07 11.68
CA LEU A 50 8.43 1.86 10.61
C LEU A 50 7.99 3.31 10.76
N SER A 51 8.78 4.09 11.49
CA SER A 51 8.46 5.47 11.88
C SER A 51 9.12 6.55 11.01
N ASP A 52 9.98 6.17 10.06
CA ASP A 52 10.53 7.04 9.02
C ASP A 52 9.77 6.79 7.72
N VAL A 53 8.79 7.66 7.42
CA VAL A 53 7.86 7.46 6.30
C VAL A 53 8.15 8.48 5.20
N LEU A 54 8.57 8.01 4.03
CA LEU A 54 8.73 8.81 2.84
C LEU A 54 7.53 8.66 1.91
N MET A 55 6.83 9.76 1.68
CA MET A 55 5.76 9.82 0.68
C MET A 55 6.27 10.36 -0.66
N ILE A 56 6.07 9.58 -1.72
CA ILE A 56 6.40 9.99 -3.09
C ILE A 56 5.16 10.64 -3.70
N THR A 57 5.20 11.95 -3.88
CA THR A 57 4.03 12.75 -4.28
C THR A 57 4.13 13.25 -5.72
N GLY A 58 2.98 13.43 -6.35
CA GLY A 58 2.83 14.03 -7.68
C GLY A 58 2.46 15.52 -7.58
N ARG A 59 1.94 16.08 -8.68
CA ARG A 59 1.35 17.43 -8.68
C ARG A 59 0.01 17.42 -7.94
N ASN A 60 -0.36 18.55 -7.33
CA ASN A 60 -1.65 18.74 -6.63
C ASN A 60 -1.90 17.75 -5.48
N LYS A 61 -0.85 17.35 -4.75
CA LYS A 61 -0.91 16.40 -3.64
C LYS A 61 -0.76 17.06 -2.25
N ARG A 62 -0.91 18.39 -2.16
CA ARG A 62 -0.74 19.15 -0.91
C ARG A 62 -1.61 18.63 0.24
N ALA A 63 -2.83 18.18 -0.05
CA ALA A 63 -3.72 17.63 0.96
C ALA A 63 -3.13 16.40 1.70
N LEU A 64 -2.19 15.67 1.09
CA LEU A 64 -1.47 14.59 1.79
C LEU A 64 -0.47 15.16 2.79
N GLU A 65 0.26 16.22 2.43
CA GLU A 65 1.19 16.92 3.32
C GLU A 65 0.41 17.53 4.50
N ASP A 66 -0.65 18.28 4.21
CA ASP A 66 -1.47 18.97 5.22
C ASP A 66 -2.19 17.97 6.19
N HIS A 67 -2.46 16.73 5.78
CA HIS A 67 -3.15 15.72 6.61
C HIS A 67 -2.29 15.13 7.73
N PHE A 68 -0.98 15.01 7.48
CA PHE A 68 -0.01 14.50 8.46
C PHE A 68 0.79 15.64 9.13
N ASP A 69 0.47 16.89 8.83
CA ASP A 69 1.01 18.07 9.54
C ASP A 69 0.00 18.57 10.59
N ARG A 70 0.48 19.41 11.50
CA ARG A 70 -0.36 20.05 12.51
C ARG A 70 -1.26 21.11 11.88
N ASN A 71 -2.53 21.11 12.28
CA ASN A 71 -3.48 22.14 11.88
C ASN A 71 -3.77 23.08 13.07
N TYR A 72 -2.91 24.09 13.24
CA TYR A 72 -2.98 25.02 14.37
C TYR A 72 -4.36 25.70 14.51
N GLU A 73 -4.98 26.09 13.40
CA GLU A 73 -6.29 26.77 13.43
C GLU A 73 -7.39 25.83 13.92
N LEU A 74 -7.44 24.60 13.38
CA LEU A 74 -8.41 23.59 13.78
C LEU A 74 -8.21 23.15 15.23
N GLU A 75 -6.97 22.82 15.61
CA GLU A 75 -6.62 22.41 16.97
C GLU A 75 -6.97 23.51 17.98
N SER A 76 -6.65 24.78 17.68
CA SER A 76 -7.00 25.91 18.53
C SER A 76 -8.51 26.11 18.65
N ALA A 77 -9.26 25.89 17.58
CA ALA A 77 -10.71 25.99 17.58
C ALA A 77 -11.37 24.89 18.43
N LEU A 78 -10.87 23.65 18.35
CA LEU A 78 -11.33 22.53 19.18
C LEU A 78 -10.99 22.73 20.65
N THR A 79 -9.77 23.16 20.95
CA THR A 79 -9.32 23.50 22.30
C THR A 79 -10.21 24.57 22.93
N ARG A 80 -10.51 25.66 22.22
CA ARG A 80 -11.42 26.71 22.72
C ARG A 80 -12.85 26.22 22.97
N LYS A 81 -13.30 25.19 22.26
CA LYS A 81 -14.61 24.56 22.44
C LYS A 81 -14.62 23.54 23.58
N GLY A 82 -13.45 23.12 24.08
CA GLY A 82 -13.33 22.00 25.03
C GLY A 82 -13.71 20.65 24.41
N ASP A 83 -13.54 20.50 23.09
CA ASP A 83 -13.86 19.27 22.35
C ASP A 83 -12.62 18.36 22.27
N ASP A 84 -12.20 17.84 23.43
CA ASP A 84 -10.96 17.08 23.58
C ASP A 84 -10.96 15.78 22.76
N GLU A 85 -12.13 15.15 22.60
CA GLU A 85 -12.27 13.92 21.82
C GLU A 85 -11.92 14.15 20.35
N ARG A 86 -12.45 15.21 19.72
CA ARG A 86 -12.10 15.54 18.34
C ARG A 86 -10.68 16.07 18.21
N LEU A 87 -10.16 16.74 19.23
CA LEU A 87 -8.79 17.23 19.24
C LEU A 87 -7.79 16.07 19.14
N VAL A 88 -7.97 15.03 19.95
CA VAL A 88 -7.12 13.82 19.89
C VAL A 88 -7.16 13.20 18.50
N ARG A 89 -8.36 13.00 17.92
CA ARG A 89 -8.51 12.42 16.57
C ARG A 89 -7.82 13.22 15.46
N VAL A 90 -7.75 14.55 15.60
CA VAL A 90 -7.05 15.42 14.64
C VAL A 90 -5.53 15.34 14.81
N GLN A 91 -5.06 15.21 16.05
CA GLN A 91 -3.63 15.12 16.36
C GLN A 91 -3.03 13.75 16.01
N GLU A 92 -3.84 12.69 16.10
CA GLU A 92 -3.44 11.30 15.81
C GLU A 92 -2.63 11.18 14.52
N SER A 93 -3.09 11.75 13.40
CA SER A 93 -2.38 11.63 12.11
C SER A 93 -0.99 12.26 12.12
N SER A 94 -0.82 13.39 12.82
CA SER A 94 0.45 14.12 12.89
C SER A 94 1.50 13.47 13.81
N GLU A 95 1.07 12.54 14.67
CA GLU A 95 1.93 11.87 15.65
C GLU A 95 2.33 10.43 15.21
N LEU A 96 1.81 9.93 14.08
CA LEU A 96 2.03 8.56 13.62
C LEU A 96 3.50 8.25 13.30
N ALA A 97 4.17 9.17 12.60
CA ALA A 97 5.51 8.95 12.04
C ALA A 97 6.20 10.27 11.70
N THR A 98 7.53 10.22 11.52
CA THR A 98 8.27 11.31 10.90
C THR A 98 8.04 11.24 9.39
N MET A 99 7.33 12.24 8.86
CA MET A 99 6.95 12.28 7.45
C MET A 99 7.97 13.04 6.61
N HIS A 100 8.39 12.42 5.52
CA HIS A 100 9.24 12.99 4.48
C HIS A 100 8.49 13.01 3.14
N TYR A 101 8.83 13.94 2.26
CA TYR A 101 8.16 14.09 0.97
C TYR A 101 9.17 14.30 -0.16
N VAL A 102 9.04 13.51 -1.22
CA VAL A 102 9.79 13.68 -2.47
C VAL A 102 8.81 13.77 -3.63
N ARG A 103 9.10 14.61 -4.62
CA ARG A 103 8.30 14.70 -5.85
C ARG A 103 8.76 13.63 -6.83
N GLN A 104 7.81 12.85 -7.36
CA GLN A 104 8.11 11.92 -8.46
C GLN A 104 8.50 12.66 -9.76
N GLY A 105 7.98 13.88 -9.96
CA GLY A 105 8.04 14.56 -11.24
C GLY A 105 6.94 14.02 -12.17
N ASP A 106 7.33 13.42 -13.30
CA ASP A 106 6.39 12.81 -14.23
C ASP A 106 6.02 11.39 -13.79
N PRO A 107 4.75 10.95 -13.99
CA PRO A 107 4.27 9.65 -13.53
C PRO A 107 4.77 8.52 -14.45
N ARG A 108 6.04 8.13 -14.30
CA ARG A 108 6.72 7.10 -15.11
C ARG A 108 6.55 5.67 -14.59
N GLY A 109 5.54 5.40 -13.76
CA GLY A 109 5.27 4.08 -13.18
C GLY A 109 5.71 3.90 -11.73
N LEU A 110 5.30 2.78 -11.13
CA LEU A 110 5.59 2.43 -9.73
C LEU A 110 7.10 2.23 -9.48
N GLY A 111 7.81 1.56 -10.39
CA GLY A 111 9.25 1.35 -10.27
C GLY A 111 10.01 2.68 -10.24
N HIS A 112 9.61 3.66 -11.06
CA HIS A 112 10.16 5.01 -10.99
C HIS A 112 9.85 5.71 -9.66
N ALA A 113 8.63 5.56 -9.13
CA ALA A 113 8.29 6.14 -7.83
C ALA A 113 9.17 5.58 -6.71
N VAL A 114 9.42 4.26 -6.71
CA VAL A 114 10.35 3.61 -5.78
C VAL A 114 11.76 4.14 -5.99
N LEU A 115 12.24 4.25 -7.23
CA LEU A 115 13.57 4.79 -7.52
C LEU A 115 13.79 6.22 -6.98
N CYS A 116 12.75 7.07 -6.99
CA CYS A 116 12.83 8.41 -6.39
C CYS A 116 13.12 8.39 -4.88
N ALA A 117 12.89 7.28 -4.19
CA ALA A 117 13.15 7.13 -2.76
C ALA A 117 14.62 6.85 -2.42
N GLU A 118 15.44 6.48 -3.41
CA GLU A 118 16.82 6.04 -3.19
C GLU A 118 17.66 7.01 -2.33
N PRO A 119 17.68 8.34 -2.56
CA PRO A 119 18.49 9.26 -1.77
C PRO A 119 18.12 9.30 -0.28
N HIS A 120 16.87 8.97 0.05
CA HIS A 120 16.36 8.92 1.42
C HIS A 120 16.60 7.55 2.07
N VAL A 121 16.35 6.49 1.31
CA VAL A 121 16.49 5.11 1.79
C VAL A 121 17.97 4.75 2.00
N GLY A 122 18.83 5.04 1.02
CA GLY A 122 20.23 4.61 1.01
C GLY A 122 20.37 3.09 0.90
N ASP A 123 21.34 2.53 1.62
CA ASP A 123 21.69 1.10 1.58
C ASP A 123 20.96 0.26 2.66
N GLU A 124 19.72 0.62 2.99
CA GLU A 124 18.94 -0.05 4.03
C GLU A 124 17.69 -0.73 3.43
N PRO A 125 17.32 -1.93 3.90
CA PRO A 125 16.03 -2.50 3.55
C PRO A 125 14.88 -1.59 3.96
N PHE A 126 13.83 -1.58 3.17
CA PHE A 126 12.71 -0.65 3.35
C PHE A 126 11.39 -1.26 2.89
N ALA A 127 10.30 -0.84 3.52
CA ALA A 127 8.97 -1.23 3.07
C ALA A 127 8.50 -0.32 1.93
N VAL A 128 7.71 -0.87 1.01
CA VAL A 128 6.88 -0.09 0.08
C VAL A 128 5.43 -0.46 0.30
N LEU A 129 4.59 0.56 0.54
CA LEU A 129 3.15 0.37 0.75
C LEU A 129 2.39 1.21 -0.27
N LEU A 130 1.48 0.61 -1.02
CA LEU A 130 0.63 1.34 -1.96
C LEU A 130 -0.49 2.05 -1.20
N GLY A 131 -0.62 3.36 -1.41
CA GLY A 131 -1.52 4.25 -0.65
C GLY A 131 -3.03 3.98 -0.83
N ASP A 132 -3.40 3.13 -1.77
CA ASP A 132 -4.78 2.73 -2.08
C ASP A 132 -5.08 1.25 -1.79
N ASP A 133 -4.11 0.48 -1.28
CA ASP A 133 -4.31 -0.92 -0.90
C ASP A 133 -4.28 -1.03 0.63
N LEU A 134 -5.41 -1.33 1.26
CA LEU A 134 -5.53 -1.32 2.72
C LEU A 134 -5.53 -2.73 3.28
N ILE A 135 -4.74 -2.95 4.33
CA ILE A 135 -4.71 -4.19 5.10
C ILE A 135 -5.40 -3.94 6.45
N ASP A 136 -6.24 -4.88 6.86
CA ASP A 136 -6.92 -4.78 8.14
C ASP A 136 -5.91 -4.86 9.29
N PRO A 137 -5.95 -3.96 10.29
CA PRO A 137 -4.97 -3.93 11.38
C PRO A 137 -4.98 -5.19 12.26
N ARG A 138 -6.03 -6.02 12.18
CA ARG A 138 -6.10 -7.31 12.88
C ARG A 138 -5.28 -8.41 12.17
N ASP A 139 -4.82 -8.16 10.95
CA ASP A 139 -4.10 -9.10 10.10
C ASP A 139 -2.66 -8.57 9.83
N PRO A 140 -1.65 -8.87 10.69
CA PRO A 140 -0.36 -8.17 10.75
C PRO A 140 0.64 -8.55 9.63
N LEU A 141 0.27 -8.31 8.37
CA LEU A 141 1.04 -8.68 7.18
C LEU A 141 2.45 -8.06 7.16
N LEU A 142 2.58 -6.74 7.35
CA LEU A 142 3.85 -6.06 7.22
C LEU A 142 4.89 -6.50 8.26
N ALA A 143 4.43 -6.77 9.49
CA ALA A 143 5.28 -7.30 10.56
C ALA A 143 5.82 -8.69 10.17
N ARG A 144 4.96 -9.56 9.63
CA ARG A 144 5.37 -10.88 9.12
C ARG A 144 6.37 -10.75 7.97
N MET A 145 6.14 -9.87 7.00
CA MET A 145 7.08 -9.66 5.89
C MET A 145 8.44 -9.15 6.35
N THR A 146 8.45 -8.23 7.33
CA THR A 146 9.68 -7.71 7.92
C THR A 146 10.45 -8.82 8.64
N GLU A 147 9.78 -9.68 9.40
CA GLU A 147 10.39 -10.84 10.05
C GLU A 147 11.08 -11.77 9.04
N ILE A 148 10.42 -12.07 7.92
CA ILE A 148 10.99 -12.91 6.85
C ILE A 148 12.22 -12.23 6.24
N GLN A 149 12.15 -10.93 5.95
CA GLN A 149 13.27 -10.20 5.36
C GLN A 149 14.47 -10.14 6.31
N GLU A 150 14.25 -9.92 7.60
CA GLU A 150 15.32 -9.87 8.60
C GLU A 150 16.00 -11.22 8.82
N ARG A 151 15.30 -12.32 8.55
CA ARG A 151 15.80 -13.69 8.73
C ARG A 151 16.47 -14.25 7.48
N GLU A 152 15.85 -14.08 6.31
CA GLU A 152 16.28 -14.69 5.05
C GLU A 152 17.07 -13.71 4.16
N GLY A 153 16.94 -12.40 4.41
CA GLY A 153 17.47 -11.36 3.53
C GLY A 153 16.66 -11.19 2.24
N GLY A 154 17.27 -10.52 1.26
CA GLY A 154 16.65 -10.26 -0.03
C GLY A 154 15.38 -9.42 0.10
N SER A 155 14.46 -9.61 -0.84
CA SER A 155 13.17 -8.90 -0.89
C SER A 155 12.01 -9.83 -0.57
N VAL A 156 10.94 -9.27 0.00
CA VAL A 156 9.70 -9.98 0.33
C VAL A 156 8.52 -9.25 -0.31
N VAL A 157 7.67 -9.97 -1.02
CA VAL A 157 6.42 -9.46 -1.60
C VAL A 157 5.22 -10.10 -0.91
N ALA A 158 4.14 -9.34 -0.74
CA ALA A 158 2.88 -9.93 -0.31
C ALA A 158 2.14 -10.52 -1.51
N LEU A 159 1.64 -11.74 -1.35
CA LEU A 159 0.88 -12.47 -2.34
C LEU A 159 -0.52 -12.76 -1.81
N MET A 160 -1.53 -12.76 -2.68
CA MET A 160 -2.88 -13.19 -2.34
C MET A 160 -3.43 -14.07 -3.45
N GLU A 161 -4.09 -15.16 -3.08
CA GLU A 161 -4.83 -15.98 -4.04
C GLU A 161 -6.03 -15.18 -4.57
N VAL A 162 -6.13 -15.04 -5.89
CA VAL A 162 -7.26 -14.40 -6.56
C VAL A 162 -7.99 -15.39 -7.46
N ALA A 163 -9.23 -15.08 -7.83
CA ALA A 163 -9.92 -15.87 -8.84
C ALA A 163 -9.13 -15.82 -10.16
N PRO A 164 -9.01 -16.94 -10.91
CA PRO A 164 -8.24 -16.98 -12.17
C PRO A 164 -8.64 -15.89 -13.17
N GLU A 165 -9.90 -15.48 -13.19
CA GLU A 165 -10.43 -14.45 -14.09
C GLU A 165 -9.94 -13.05 -13.71
N GLN A 166 -9.45 -12.84 -12.49
CA GLN A 166 -8.99 -11.56 -11.96
C GLN A 166 -7.46 -11.39 -12.06
N ILE A 167 -6.70 -12.46 -12.29
CA ILE A 167 -5.23 -12.44 -12.21
C ILE A 167 -4.58 -11.44 -13.18
N HIS A 168 -5.18 -11.24 -14.36
CA HIS A 168 -4.69 -10.32 -15.40
C HIS A 168 -4.67 -8.84 -14.96
N GLN A 169 -5.28 -8.51 -13.81
CA GLN A 169 -5.30 -7.16 -13.26
C GLN A 169 -4.07 -6.85 -12.39
N TYR A 170 -3.28 -7.87 -12.03
CA TYR A 170 -2.20 -7.80 -11.05
C TYR A 170 -0.87 -8.32 -11.61
N GLY A 171 0.23 -8.06 -10.90
CA GLY A 171 1.45 -8.85 -11.05
C GLY A 171 1.22 -10.27 -10.55
N CYS A 172 1.64 -11.28 -11.30
CA CYS A 172 1.47 -12.70 -10.96
C CYS A 172 2.81 -13.35 -10.64
N ALA A 173 2.88 -14.09 -9.54
CA ALA A 173 4.10 -14.76 -9.09
C ALA A 173 4.13 -16.25 -9.46
N ALA A 174 5.24 -16.72 -10.04
CA ALA A 174 5.65 -18.11 -10.06
C ALA A 174 6.43 -18.41 -8.78
N VAL A 175 6.12 -19.51 -8.10
CA VAL A 175 6.64 -19.78 -6.76
C VAL A 175 7.00 -21.25 -6.52
N GLU A 176 7.94 -21.46 -5.62
CA GLU A 176 8.28 -22.75 -5.02
C GLU A 176 7.95 -22.75 -3.52
N ALA A 177 7.42 -23.87 -3.01
CA ALA A 177 7.08 -23.99 -1.60
C ALA A 177 8.34 -23.99 -0.71
N THR A 178 8.25 -23.38 0.46
CA THR A 178 9.26 -23.51 1.51
C THR A 178 8.78 -24.46 2.62
N SER A 179 9.55 -24.58 3.70
CA SER A 179 9.12 -25.31 4.90
C SER A 179 7.97 -24.65 5.66
N GLU A 180 7.75 -23.35 5.47
CA GLU A 180 6.67 -22.60 6.10
C GLU A 180 5.47 -22.48 5.16
N SER A 181 4.26 -22.71 5.67
CA SER A 181 3.04 -22.82 4.84
C SER A 181 2.58 -21.51 4.20
N ASP A 182 2.98 -20.38 4.78
CA ASP A 182 2.64 -19.03 4.31
C ASP A 182 3.81 -18.36 3.58
N VAL A 183 4.97 -19.00 3.48
CA VAL A 183 6.17 -18.44 2.83
C VAL A 183 6.54 -19.27 1.61
N VAL A 184 6.75 -18.58 0.50
CA VAL A 184 7.17 -19.18 -0.77
C VAL A 184 8.42 -18.50 -1.30
N ARG A 185 9.23 -19.23 -2.06
CA ARG A 185 10.31 -18.63 -2.85
C ARG A 185 9.74 -18.20 -4.18
N VAL A 186 9.90 -16.93 -4.55
CA VAL A 186 9.46 -16.42 -5.84
C VAL A 186 10.53 -16.77 -6.88
N THR A 187 10.13 -17.49 -7.93
CA THR A 187 11.00 -17.89 -9.05
C THR A 187 10.72 -17.09 -10.33
N GLY A 188 9.60 -16.37 -10.35
CA GLY A 188 9.27 -15.43 -11.41
C GLY A 188 8.08 -14.55 -11.07
N LEU A 189 7.96 -13.45 -11.80
CA LEU A 189 7.00 -12.38 -11.67
C LEU A 189 6.67 -11.84 -13.06
N VAL A 190 5.39 -11.65 -13.35
CA VAL A 190 4.90 -11.09 -14.61
C VAL A 190 3.85 -10.04 -14.33
N GLU A 191 4.04 -8.81 -14.81
CA GLU A 191 3.07 -7.73 -14.66
C GLU A 191 1.87 -7.94 -15.60
N LYS A 192 0.67 -8.15 -15.04
CA LYS A 192 -0.61 -8.23 -15.77
C LYS A 192 -0.54 -9.24 -16.92
N PRO A 193 -0.34 -10.54 -16.62
CA PRO A 193 -0.24 -11.56 -17.64
C PRO A 193 -1.51 -11.61 -18.49
N GLU A 194 -1.34 -11.96 -19.77
CA GLU A 194 -2.49 -12.21 -20.63
C GLU A 194 -3.28 -13.43 -20.11
N PRO A 195 -4.61 -13.48 -20.33
CA PRO A 195 -5.42 -14.61 -19.90
C PRO A 195 -4.89 -15.95 -20.42
N GLY A 196 -4.54 -16.86 -19.51
CA GLY A 196 -3.95 -18.17 -19.83
C GLY A 196 -2.43 -18.25 -19.69
N ASP A 197 -1.73 -17.12 -19.65
CA ASP A 197 -0.26 -17.06 -19.50
C ASP A 197 0.18 -16.84 -18.03
N ALA A 198 -0.78 -16.73 -17.11
CA ALA A 198 -0.49 -16.55 -15.69
C ALA A 198 0.17 -17.82 -15.10
N PRO A 199 1.39 -17.71 -14.52
CA PRO A 199 2.10 -18.88 -13.98
C PRO A 199 1.45 -19.47 -12.72
N SER A 200 0.58 -18.72 -12.04
CA SER A 200 -0.23 -19.16 -10.91
C SER A 200 -1.46 -18.25 -10.73
N ASN A 201 -2.23 -18.45 -9.66
CA ASN A 201 -3.28 -17.54 -9.21
C ASN A 201 -2.84 -16.62 -8.05
N LEU A 202 -1.54 -16.52 -7.77
CA LEU A 202 -0.97 -15.67 -6.72
C LEU A 202 -0.70 -14.28 -7.26
N ALA A 203 -1.56 -13.33 -6.90
CA ALA A 203 -1.41 -11.92 -7.23
C ALA A 203 -0.49 -11.22 -6.21
N VAL A 204 0.43 -10.40 -6.69
CA VAL A 204 1.19 -9.46 -5.87
C VAL A 204 0.26 -8.35 -5.41
N ILE A 205 0.19 -8.14 -4.10
CA ILE A 205 -0.59 -7.06 -3.49
C ILE A 205 0.36 -5.94 -3.03
N GLY A 206 -0.18 -4.77 -2.71
CA GLY A 206 0.54 -3.52 -2.53
C GLY A 206 1.39 -3.41 -1.27
N ARG A 207 2.05 -4.49 -0.85
CA ARG A 207 3.02 -4.53 0.25
C ARG A 207 4.29 -5.21 -0.23
N TYR A 208 5.41 -4.54 0.02
CA TYR A 208 6.75 -5.01 -0.33
C TYR A 208 7.69 -4.68 0.82
N VAL A 209 8.68 -5.52 1.04
CA VAL A 209 9.86 -5.22 1.86
C VAL A 209 11.07 -5.49 0.98
N LEU A 210 11.77 -4.45 0.55
CA LEU A 210 12.74 -4.51 -0.53
C LEU A 210 14.16 -4.45 -0.02
N ASP A 211 15.03 -5.23 -0.66
CA ASP A 211 16.48 -5.07 -0.55
C ASP A 211 16.91 -3.81 -1.35
N PRO A 212 17.83 -2.98 -0.82
CA PRO A 212 18.30 -1.77 -1.51
C PRO A 212 18.91 -2.04 -2.89
N ALA A 213 19.36 -3.25 -3.18
CA ALA A 213 19.86 -3.62 -4.51
C ALA A 213 18.81 -3.43 -5.63
N VAL A 214 17.51 -3.39 -5.28
CA VAL A 214 16.43 -3.04 -6.22
C VAL A 214 16.67 -1.71 -6.93
N PHE A 215 17.33 -0.74 -6.28
CA PHE A 215 17.63 0.54 -6.92
C PHE A 215 18.61 0.40 -8.08
N GLY A 216 19.59 -0.49 -7.96
CA GLY A 216 20.51 -0.83 -9.05
C GLY A 216 19.76 -1.35 -10.27
N VAL A 217 18.84 -2.29 -10.04
CA VAL A 217 18.00 -2.89 -11.10
C VAL A 217 17.03 -1.85 -11.70
N LEU A 218 16.38 -1.03 -10.87
CA LEU A 218 15.41 -0.04 -11.32
C LEU A 218 16.02 1.06 -12.22
N ARG A 219 17.30 1.39 -12.06
CA ARG A 219 17.98 2.35 -12.95
C ARG A 219 18.07 1.87 -14.39
N GLU A 220 18.26 0.57 -14.57
CA GLU A 220 18.43 -0.09 -15.88
C GLU A 220 17.12 -0.69 -16.40
N THR A 221 16.03 -0.61 -15.62
CA THR A 221 14.73 -1.17 -16.00
C THR A 221 14.05 -0.26 -17.02
N GLU A 222 13.94 -0.75 -18.25
CA GLU A 222 13.22 -0.10 -19.34
C GLU A 222 11.69 -0.09 -19.09
N PRO A 223 10.95 0.86 -19.70
CA PRO A 223 9.49 0.88 -19.59
C PRO A 223 8.84 -0.38 -20.15
N GLY A 224 8.00 -1.02 -19.34
CA GLY A 224 7.27 -2.25 -19.67
C GLY A 224 5.79 -1.98 -20.00
N ARG A 225 4.89 -2.70 -19.34
CA ARG A 225 3.43 -2.59 -19.55
C ARG A 225 2.98 -1.13 -19.36
N GLY A 226 2.24 -0.61 -20.35
CA GLY A 226 1.73 0.76 -20.31
C GLY A 226 2.77 1.87 -20.57
N GLY A 227 4.01 1.52 -20.95
CA GLY A 227 5.09 2.50 -21.13
C GLY A 227 5.62 3.05 -19.79
N GLU A 228 5.41 2.29 -18.71
CA GLU A 228 5.79 2.62 -17.34
C GLU A 228 6.93 1.72 -16.86
N ILE A 229 7.82 2.24 -16.01
CA ILE A 229 8.83 1.46 -15.30
C ILE A 229 8.11 0.69 -14.19
N GLN A 230 8.01 -0.62 -14.34
CA GLN A 230 7.29 -1.49 -13.40
C GLN A 230 8.23 -2.02 -12.31
N LEU A 231 7.75 -1.99 -11.06
CA LEU A 231 8.48 -2.62 -9.95
C LEU A 231 8.53 -4.15 -10.13
N THR A 232 7.47 -4.74 -10.68
CA THR A 232 7.37 -6.17 -10.99
C THR A 232 8.49 -6.63 -11.91
N ASP A 233 8.87 -5.84 -12.91
CA ASP A 233 9.96 -6.17 -13.86
C ASP A 233 11.33 -6.17 -13.17
N ALA A 234 11.56 -5.25 -12.22
CA ALA A 234 12.78 -5.22 -11.42
C ALA A 234 12.85 -6.41 -10.43
N LEU A 235 11.73 -6.71 -9.77
CA LEU A 235 11.64 -7.87 -8.87
C LEU A 235 11.80 -9.20 -9.61
N GLN A 236 11.31 -9.30 -10.85
CA GLN A 236 11.56 -10.45 -11.73
C GLN A 236 13.07 -10.68 -11.93
N GLN A 237 13.84 -9.62 -12.19
CA GLN A 237 15.29 -9.73 -12.35
C GLN A 237 15.99 -10.18 -11.06
N LEU A 238 15.58 -9.63 -9.92
CA LEU A 238 16.09 -10.03 -8.60
C LEU A 238 15.74 -11.49 -8.25
N ALA A 239 14.57 -11.96 -8.68
CA ALA A 239 14.12 -13.34 -8.43
C ALA A 239 14.93 -14.37 -9.24
N VAL A 240 15.34 -14.03 -10.47
CA VAL A 240 16.08 -14.95 -11.35
C VAL A 240 17.59 -14.89 -11.21
N ASP A 241 18.15 -13.75 -10.79
CA ASP A 241 19.59 -13.59 -10.54
C ASP A 241 19.84 -13.16 -9.10
N GLU A 242 20.05 -14.15 -8.22
CA GLU A 242 20.36 -13.92 -6.81
C GLU A 242 21.60 -13.03 -6.59
N LYS A 243 22.51 -12.95 -7.57
CA LYS A 243 23.72 -12.10 -7.45
C LYS A 243 23.41 -10.60 -7.50
N LEU A 244 22.24 -10.22 -8.00
CA LEU A 244 21.77 -8.83 -8.05
C LEU A 244 21.15 -8.35 -6.73
N GLY A 245 21.08 -9.20 -5.69
CA GLY A 245 20.43 -8.88 -4.41
C GLY A 245 19.15 -9.69 -4.15
N GLY A 246 18.96 -10.81 -4.85
CA GLY A 246 18.01 -11.84 -4.46
C GLY A 246 18.48 -12.60 -3.21
N PRO A 247 17.66 -13.50 -2.64
CA PRO A 247 16.42 -14.05 -3.19
C PRO A 247 15.21 -13.10 -3.09
N VAL A 248 14.11 -13.48 -3.76
CA VAL A 248 12.79 -12.88 -3.54
C VAL A 248 11.87 -13.92 -2.90
N HIS A 249 11.28 -13.56 -1.77
CA HIS A 249 10.30 -14.36 -1.05
C HIS A 249 8.89 -13.79 -1.20
N GLY A 250 7.89 -14.64 -1.06
CA GLY A 250 6.49 -14.26 -1.04
C GLY A 250 5.85 -14.67 0.28
N VAL A 251 5.07 -13.78 0.90
CA VAL A 251 4.17 -14.11 2.01
C VAL A 251 2.76 -14.24 1.46
N VAL A 252 2.18 -15.45 1.51
CA VAL A 252 0.81 -15.74 1.03
C VAL A 252 -0.21 -15.30 2.08
N PHE A 253 -0.75 -14.11 1.90
CA PHE A 253 -1.70 -13.45 2.77
C PHE A 253 -3.12 -14.00 2.60
N ARG A 254 -3.76 -14.33 3.73
CA ARG A 254 -5.15 -14.83 3.80
C ARG A 254 -6.05 -13.95 4.68
N GLY A 255 -5.55 -12.80 5.13
CA GLY A 255 -6.30 -11.83 5.92
C GLY A 255 -7.16 -10.92 5.04
N ARG A 256 -7.67 -9.83 5.62
CA ARG A 256 -8.52 -8.89 4.89
C ARG A 256 -7.71 -7.80 4.22
N ARG A 257 -8.04 -7.62 2.94
CA ARG A 257 -7.50 -6.61 2.06
C ARG A 257 -8.66 -5.82 1.45
N TYR A 258 -8.48 -4.51 1.30
CA TYR A 258 -9.44 -3.62 0.67
C TYR A 258 -8.74 -2.78 -0.41
N ASP A 259 -9.05 -3.04 -1.67
CA ASP A 259 -8.54 -2.23 -2.79
C ASP A 259 -9.41 -0.97 -2.94
N THR A 260 -8.88 0.17 -2.50
CA THR A 260 -9.54 1.47 -2.65
C THR A 260 -9.20 2.17 -3.97
N GLY A 261 -8.39 1.52 -4.82
CA GLY A 261 -8.06 1.94 -6.18
C GLY A 261 -9.08 1.46 -7.23
N ASP A 262 -9.96 0.52 -6.88
CA ASP A 262 -11.16 0.16 -7.65
C ASP A 262 -12.43 0.75 -7.02
N ARG A 263 -13.36 1.23 -7.86
CA ARG A 263 -14.60 1.88 -7.38
C ARG A 263 -15.53 0.89 -6.67
N GLY A 264 -15.63 -0.34 -7.18
CA GLY A 264 -16.48 -1.36 -6.60
C GLY A 264 -15.94 -1.83 -5.26
N ASP A 265 -14.63 -2.11 -5.19
CA ASP A 265 -13.98 -2.50 -3.94
C ASP A 265 -13.96 -1.37 -2.90
N TYR A 266 -13.78 -0.12 -3.31
CA TYR A 266 -13.92 1.04 -2.43
C TYR A 266 -15.29 1.12 -1.76
N LEU A 267 -16.38 0.93 -2.51
CA LEU A 267 -17.74 0.92 -1.94
C LEU A 267 -17.94 -0.27 -0.98
N ARG A 268 -17.45 -1.46 -1.35
CA ARG A 268 -17.47 -2.65 -0.48
C ARG A 268 -16.70 -2.39 0.82
N ALA A 269 -15.56 -1.72 0.75
CA ALA A 269 -14.74 -1.36 1.89
C ALA A 269 -15.48 -0.42 2.85
N ILE A 270 -16.10 0.65 2.33
CA ILE A 270 -16.92 1.57 3.13
C ILE A 270 -18.04 0.82 3.84
N VAL A 271 -18.83 0.02 3.10
CA VAL A 271 -19.96 -0.70 3.68
C VAL A 271 -19.50 -1.65 4.78
N ARG A 272 -18.43 -2.40 4.52
CA ARG A 272 -17.90 -3.38 5.48
C ARG A 272 -17.36 -2.70 6.74
N LEU A 273 -16.51 -1.69 6.59
CA LEU A 273 -15.90 -0.99 7.72
C LEU A 273 -16.93 -0.18 8.53
N ALA A 274 -17.91 0.46 7.88
CA ALA A 274 -19.01 1.11 8.58
C ALA A 274 -19.86 0.11 9.36
N CYS A 275 -20.14 -1.06 8.79
CA CYS A 275 -20.85 -2.13 9.49
C CYS A 275 -20.07 -2.70 10.68
N GLU A 276 -18.74 -2.69 10.65
CA GLU A 276 -17.90 -3.27 11.70
C GLU A 276 -17.61 -2.30 12.86
N ARG A 277 -17.82 -0.99 12.67
CA ARG A 277 -17.64 0.01 13.73
C ARG A 277 -18.65 -0.12 14.87
N GLU A 278 -18.20 0.06 16.10
CA GLU A 278 -19.04 -0.06 17.28
C GLU A 278 -20.07 1.09 17.40
N ASP A 279 -19.67 2.30 17.01
CA ASP A 279 -20.49 3.51 17.11
C ASP A 279 -21.44 3.73 15.92
N LEU A 280 -21.12 3.19 14.74
CA LEU A 280 -21.95 3.32 13.52
C LEU A 280 -22.66 2.03 13.12
N GLY A 281 -22.03 0.88 13.36
CA GLY A 281 -22.43 -0.41 12.80
C GLY A 281 -23.85 -0.88 13.19
N PRO A 282 -24.28 -0.80 14.46
CA PRO A 282 -25.63 -1.23 14.85
C PRO A 282 -26.75 -0.56 14.05
N ASP A 283 -26.71 0.77 13.95
CA ASP A 283 -27.73 1.54 13.23
C ASP A 283 -27.58 1.39 11.71
N PHE A 284 -26.34 1.44 11.21
CA PHE A 284 -26.07 1.33 9.77
C PHE A 284 -26.50 -0.03 9.20
N ARG A 285 -26.23 -1.14 9.91
CA ARG A 285 -26.69 -2.48 9.49
C ARG A 285 -28.21 -2.60 9.49
N THR A 286 -28.88 -1.95 10.44
CA THR A 286 -30.35 -1.94 10.53
C THR A 286 -30.94 -1.22 9.32
N TRP A 287 -30.42 -0.03 9.00
CA TRP A 287 -30.80 0.71 7.80
C TRP A 287 -30.49 -0.06 6.51
N LEU A 288 -29.27 -0.61 6.38
CA LEU A 288 -28.81 -1.31 5.18
C LEU A 288 -29.67 -2.53 4.85
N ARG A 289 -30.10 -3.31 5.85
CA ARG A 289 -31.03 -4.42 5.65
C ARG A 289 -32.38 -3.94 5.13
N GLY A 290 -32.90 -2.83 5.66
CA GLY A 290 -34.13 -2.21 5.19
C GLY A 290 -34.00 -1.77 3.72
N TYR A 291 -32.92 -1.06 3.39
CA TYR A 291 -32.62 -0.60 2.03
C TYR A 291 -32.59 -1.75 1.03
N VAL A 292 -31.82 -2.81 1.32
CA VAL A 292 -31.68 -3.96 0.40
C VAL A 292 -32.98 -4.76 0.26
N ALA A 293 -33.81 -4.83 1.31
CA ALA A 293 -35.04 -5.60 1.28
C ALA A 293 -36.25 -4.86 0.71
N ALA A 294 -36.27 -3.53 0.75
CA ALA A 294 -37.45 -2.72 0.46
C ALA A 294 -37.26 -1.68 -0.67
N GLU A 295 -36.03 -1.27 -0.97
CA GLU A 295 -35.72 -0.22 -1.96
C GLU A 295 -34.97 -0.73 -3.20
N LEU A 296 -34.59 -2.01 -3.23
CA LEU A 296 -34.07 -2.73 -4.40
C LEU A 296 -35.12 -3.73 -4.92
#